data_AF-A0A8T4LTD9-F1
#
_entry.id   AF-A0A8T4LTD9-F1
#
_cell.length_a   1.000
_cell.length_b   1.000
_cell.length_c   1.000
_cell.angle_alpha   90.00
_cell.angle_beta   90.00
_cell.angle_gamma   90.00
#
_symmetry.space_group_name_H-M   'P 1'
#
loop_
_entity.id
_entity.type
_entity.pdbx_description
1 polymer ?
#
loop_
_entity_poly.entity_id
_entity_poly.type
_entity_poly.pdbx_seq_one_letter_code
_entity_poly.pdbx_strand_id
1 'polypeptide(L)'
;MSLLGLEPWIEIFLWSLLFSIAAFAANKTLGQRDKVKAIQKETQAYQKEMRDALVAKDEKKTAELQKRDKEMNDKMMQMLMLPWKASIVVLPIAWGLIAFVFPSLYQGFVIRLPFDIHLNAILSWTFYENIFRTASYGTTGFFIVCSIVFGLVLEKVGNQFWPA
;
A
#
# COMPACT_ATOMS: atom_id res chain seq x y z
N MET A 1 16.60 4.52 25.13
CA MET A 1 16.30 3.72 26.34
C MET A 1 15.17 2.79 25.94
N SER A 2 15.35 1.47 26.03
CA SER A 2 14.30 0.51 25.65
C SER A 2 13.08 0.69 26.56
N LEU A 3 11.88 0.72 25.98
CA LEU A 3 10.63 0.93 26.72
C LEU A 3 10.21 -0.32 27.52
N LEU A 4 10.68 -1.50 27.12
CA LEU A 4 10.26 -2.80 27.68
C LEU A 4 11.42 -3.59 28.30
N GLY A 5 12.64 -3.05 28.34
CA GLY A 5 13.85 -3.79 28.70
C GLY A 5 14.27 -4.84 27.67
N LEU A 6 13.68 -4.83 26.47
CA LEU A 6 13.96 -5.73 25.35
C LEU A 6 14.96 -5.12 24.38
N GLU A 7 15.61 -5.94 23.57
CA GLU A 7 16.50 -5.42 22.53
C GLU A 7 15.69 -4.56 21.53
N PRO A 8 16.20 -3.38 21.12
CA PRO A 8 15.45 -2.41 20.30
C PRO A 8 14.85 -2.98 19.01
N TRP A 9 15.49 -4.00 18.42
CA TRP A 9 15.01 -4.64 17.20
C TRP A 9 13.71 -5.44 17.42
N ILE A 10 13.53 -6.04 18.60
CA ILE A 10 12.30 -6.76 18.98
C ILE A 10 11.16 -5.78 19.19
N GLU A 11 11.42 -4.64 19.84
CA GLU A 11 10.41 -3.61 20.05
C GLU A 11 9.91 -3.03 18.73
N ILE A 12 10.84 -2.68 17.82
CA ILE A 12 10.48 -2.16 16.48
C ILE A 12 9.72 -3.20 15.67
N PHE A 13 10.10 -4.48 15.78
CA PHE A 13 9.39 -5.59 15.15
C PHE A 13 7.95 -5.70 15.65
N LEU A 14 7.72 -5.65 16.97
CA LEU A 14 6.38 -5.66 17.56
C LEU A 14 5.55 -4.45 17.13
N TRP A 15 6.13 -3.26 17.11
CA TRP A 15 5.48 -2.05 16.61
C TRP A 15 5.11 -2.15 15.13
N SER A 16 5.98 -2.72 14.30
CA SER A 16 5.71 -2.93 12.88
C SER A 16 4.59 -3.95 12.65
N LEU A 17 4.55 -5.02 13.45
CA LEU A 17 3.47 -6.00 13.37
C LEU A 17 2.12 -5.36 13.73
N LEU A 18 2.09 -4.60 14.83
CA LEU A 18 0.88 -3.93 15.31
C LEU A 18 0.41 -2.86 14.32
N PHE A 19 1.34 -2.07 13.77
CA PHE A 19 1.06 -1.10 12.72
C PHE A 19 0.52 -1.77 11.46
N SER A 20 1.12 -2.87 11.00
CA SER A 20 0.66 -3.59 9.81
C SER A 20 -0.73 -4.19 9.99
N ILE A 21 -1.07 -4.69 11.18
CA ILE A 21 -2.43 -5.15 11.50
C ILE A 21 -3.42 -3.98 11.45
N ALA A 22 -3.09 -2.84 12.07
CA ALA A 22 -3.94 -1.66 12.04
C ALA A 22 -4.12 -1.09 10.62
N ALA A 23 -3.03 -1.03 9.84
CA ALA A 23 -3.04 -0.60 8.45
C ALA A 23 -3.86 -1.55 7.56
N PHE A 24 -3.74 -2.87 7.78
CA PHE A 24 -4.55 -3.86 7.07
C PHE A 24 -6.04 -3.71 7.39
N ALA A 25 -6.39 -3.53 8.67
CA ALA A 25 -7.76 -3.29 9.10
C ALA A 25 -8.33 -2.00 8.51
N ALA A 26 -7.59 -0.89 8.55
CA ALA A 26 -8.00 0.39 7.96
C ALA A 26 -8.18 0.31 6.44
N ASN A 27 -7.25 -0.36 5.73
CA ASN A 27 -7.37 -0.59 4.30
C ASN A 27 -8.58 -1.45 3.94
N LYS A 28 -8.95 -2.41 4.81
CA LYS A 28 -10.11 -3.27 4.57
C LYS A 28 -11.44 -2.57 4.84
N THR A 29 -11.55 -1.83 5.94
CA THR A 29 -12.79 -1.12 6.31
C THR A 29 -13.06 0.08 5.41
N LEU A 30 -12.01 0.83 5.04
CA LEU A 30 -12.14 2.04 4.23
C LEU A 30 -12.00 1.79 2.73
N GLY A 31 -11.27 0.74 2.32
CA GLY A 31 -10.96 0.47 0.92
C GLY A 31 -12.09 -0.15 0.10
N GLN A 32 -13.20 -0.56 0.73
CA GLN A 32 -14.41 -1.11 0.08
C GLN A 32 -14.08 -2.05 -1.09
N ARG A 33 -13.26 -3.08 -0.82
CA ARG A 33 -12.69 -3.99 -1.84
C ARG A 33 -13.76 -4.64 -2.74
N ASP A 34 -14.99 -4.83 -2.25
CA ASP A 34 -16.09 -5.41 -3.02
C ASP A 34 -16.57 -4.49 -4.14
N LYS A 35 -16.59 -3.17 -3.90
CA LYS A 35 -16.93 -2.19 -4.94
C LYS A 35 -15.84 -2.10 -6.00
N VAL A 36 -14.57 -2.18 -5.58
CA VAL A 36 -13.43 -2.27 -6.51
C VAL A 36 -13.56 -3.50 -7.40
N LYS A 37 -13.85 -4.68 -6.83
CA LYS A 37 -14.06 -5.92 -7.59
C LYS A 37 -15.28 -5.84 -8.52
N ALA A 38 -16.38 -5.25 -8.07
CA ALA A 38 -17.58 -5.08 -8.88
C ALA A 38 -17.30 -4.16 -10.09
N ILE A 39 -16.68 -3.00 -9.85
CA ILE A 39 -16.28 -2.07 -10.91
C ILE A 39 -15.28 -2.75 -11.86
N GLN A 40 -14.30 -3.49 -11.35
CA GLN A 40 -13.33 -4.19 -12.18
C GLN A 40 -13.98 -5.22 -13.11
N LYS A 41 -14.97 -5.98 -12.62
CA LYS A 41 -15.75 -6.91 -13.46
C LYS A 41 -16.55 -6.16 -14.54
N GLU A 42 -17.19 -5.06 -14.17
CA GLU A 42 -17.96 -4.23 -15.10
C GLU A 42 -17.08 -3.59 -16.18
N THR A 43 -15.91 -3.06 -15.79
CA THR A 43 -14.92 -2.50 -16.70
C THR A 43 -14.34 -3.57 -17.63
N GLN A 44 -14.09 -4.79 -17.15
CA GLN A 44 -13.62 -5.90 -18.02
C GLN A 44 -14.68 -6.32 -19.04
N ALA A 45 -15.96 -6.40 -18.62
CA ALA A 45 -17.06 -6.68 -19.54
C ALA A 45 -17.19 -5.58 -20.61
N TYR A 46 -17.13 -4.31 -20.20
CA TYR A 46 -17.15 -3.16 -21.11
C TYR A 46 -15.97 -3.14 -22.09
N GLN A 47 -14.75 -3.39 -21.60
CA GLN A 47 -13.56 -3.49 -22.46
C GLN A 47 -13.67 -4.63 -23.47
N LYS A 48 -14.28 -5.76 -23.08
CA LYS A 48 -14.53 -6.89 -23.97
C LYS A 48 -15.57 -6.54 -25.03
N GLU A 49 -16.70 -5.94 -24.66
CA GLU A 49 -17.73 -5.49 -25.60
C GLU A 49 -17.20 -4.46 -26.59
N MET A 50 -16.39 -3.50 -26.12
CA MET A 50 -15.72 -2.53 -26.98
C MET A 50 -14.78 -3.21 -27.97
N ARG A 51 -13.97 -4.17 -27.50
CA ARG A 51 -13.06 -4.93 -28.37
C ARG A 51 -13.83 -5.73 -29.42
N ASP A 52 -14.90 -6.40 -29.04
CA ASP A 52 -15.72 -7.20 -29.96
C ASP A 52 -16.44 -6.31 -30.99
N ALA A 53 -16.93 -5.13 -30.59
CA ALA A 53 -17.55 -4.14 -31.49
C ALA A 53 -16.56 -3.55 -32.50
N LEU A 54 -15.33 -3.25 -32.05
CA LEU A 54 -14.24 -2.78 -32.91
C LEU A 54 -13.79 -3.84 -33.91
N VAL A 55 -13.67 -5.11 -33.47
CA VAL A 55 -13.35 -6.24 -34.34
C VAL A 55 -14.45 -6.47 -35.38
N ALA A 56 -15.72 -6.33 -34.97
CA ALA A 56 -16.87 -6.43 -35.87
C ALA A 56 -17.05 -5.22 -36.80
N LYS A 57 -16.26 -4.15 -36.65
CA LYS A 57 -16.38 -2.87 -37.37
C LYS A 57 -17.80 -2.28 -37.33
N ASP A 58 -18.51 -2.51 -36.23
CA ASP A 58 -19.88 -2.01 -36.04
C ASP A 58 -19.81 -0.57 -35.49
N GLU A 59 -19.81 0.41 -36.40
CA GLU A 59 -19.72 1.84 -36.07
C GLU A 59 -20.88 2.31 -35.17
N LYS A 60 -22.07 1.69 -35.29
CA LYS A 60 -23.23 2.05 -34.47
C LYS A 60 -23.04 1.61 -33.03
N LYS A 61 -22.62 0.36 -32.80
CA LYS A 61 -22.32 -0.14 -31.45
C LYS A 61 -21.13 0.58 -30.81
N THR A 62 -20.12 0.92 -31.60
CA THR A 62 -18.95 1.67 -31.11
C THR A 62 -19.35 3.06 -30.63
N ALA A 63 -20.21 3.78 -31.38
CA ALA A 63 -20.71 5.09 -30.97
C ALA A 63 -21.63 5.05 -29.74
N GLU A 64 -22.37 3.95 -29.54
CA GLU A 64 -23.20 3.74 -28.36
C GLU A 64 -22.36 3.41 -27.12
N LEU A 65 -21.34 2.56 -27.27
CA LEU A 65 -20.38 2.25 -26.20
C LEU A 65 -19.56 3.49 -25.82
N GLN A 66 -19.11 4.32 -26.77
CA GLN A 66 -18.42 5.57 -26.48
C GLN A 66 -19.23 6.54 -25.60
N LYS A 67 -20.58 6.50 -25.65
CA LYS A 67 -21.41 7.30 -24.73
C LYS A 67 -21.32 6.79 -23.28
N ARG A 68 -21.06 5.50 -23.09
CA ARG A 68 -20.78 4.87 -21.78
C ARG A 68 -19.35 5.07 -21.29
N ASP A 69 -18.41 5.54 -22.13
CA ASP A 69 -17.03 5.80 -21.70
C ASP A 69 -16.96 6.77 -20.52
N LYS A 70 -17.79 7.83 -20.51
CA LYS A 70 -17.80 8.81 -19.42
C LYS A 70 -18.21 8.17 -18.09
N GLU A 71 -19.27 7.36 -18.10
CA GLU A 71 -19.73 6.62 -16.92
C GLU A 71 -18.69 5.61 -16.45
N MET A 72 -18.02 4.92 -17.39
CA MET A 72 -17.00 3.94 -17.05
C MET A 72 -15.71 4.58 -16.52
N ASN A 73 -15.35 5.76 -17.04
CA ASN A 73 -14.22 6.54 -16.56
C ASN A 73 -14.47 7.05 -15.13
N ASP A 74 -15.69 7.53 -14.84
CA ASP A 74 -16.07 7.93 -13.48
C ASP A 74 -16.02 6.75 -12.50
N LYS A 75 -16.47 5.56 -12.91
CA LYS A 75 -16.35 4.32 -12.12
C LYS A 75 -14.89 3.91 -11.92
N MET A 76 -14.06 4.00 -12.96
CA MET A 76 -12.62 3.71 -12.87
C MET A 76 -11.91 4.69 -11.93
N MET A 77 -12.29 5.97 -11.94
CA MET A 77 -11.77 6.96 -11.01
C MET A 77 -12.20 6.66 -9.57
N GLN A 78 -13.46 6.25 -9.35
CA GLN A 78 -13.91 5.80 -8.03
C GLN A 78 -13.13 4.57 -7.55
N MET A 79 -12.84 3.62 -8.44
CA MET A 79 -11.99 2.45 -8.15
C MET A 79 -10.59 2.86 -7.69
N LEU A 80 -10.02 3.92 -8.25
CA LEU A 80 -8.72 4.47 -7.84
C LEU A 80 -8.80 5.25 -6.52
N MET A 81 -9.87 5.99 -6.30
CA MET A 81 -10.05 6.79 -5.07
C MET A 81 -10.30 5.93 -3.83
N LEU A 82 -10.92 4.76 -3.97
CA LEU A 82 -11.22 3.85 -2.85
C LEU A 82 -9.98 3.41 -2.05
N PRO A 83 -8.93 2.83 -2.67
CA PRO A 83 -7.69 2.52 -1.95
C PRO A 83 -6.93 3.79 -1.54
N TRP A 84 -7.08 4.90 -2.26
CA TRP A 84 -6.44 6.17 -1.93
C TRP A 84 -6.99 6.82 -0.65
N LYS A 85 -8.29 6.67 -0.38
CA LYS A 85 -8.90 7.11 0.89
C LYS A 85 -8.28 6.40 2.09
N ALA A 86 -8.01 5.11 1.96
CA ALA A 86 -7.38 4.35 3.02
C ALA A 86 -5.90 4.74 3.20
N SER A 87 -5.17 4.98 2.10
CA SER A 87 -3.77 5.41 2.19
C SER A 87 -3.61 6.78 2.83
N ILE A 88 -4.53 7.73 2.59
CA ILE A 88 -4.53 9.04 3.27
C ILE A 88 -4.60 8.91 4.79
N VAL A 89 -5.26 7.88 5.32
CA VAL A 89 -5.34 7.66 6.78
C VAL A 89 -4.10 6.96 7.31
N VAL A 90 -3.56 5.99 6.57
CA VAL A 90 -2.41 5.18 6.99
C VAL A 90 -1.08 5.96 6.87
N LEU A 91 -0.94 6.82 5.85
CA LEU A 91 0.30 7.56 5.57
C LEU A 91 0.70 8.53 6.70
N PRO A 92 -0.18 9.37 7.27
CA PRO A 92 0.16 10.25 8.40
C PRO A 92 0.53 9.49 9.66
N ILE A 93 -0.09 8.33 9.89
CA ILE A 93 0.23 7.46 11.04
C ILE A 93 1.65 6.90 10.85
N ALA A 94 1.96 6.36 9.66
CA ALA A 94 3.30 5.91 9.33
C ALA A 94 4.33 7.03 9.49
N TRP A 95 4.02 8.23 8.96
CA TRP A 95 4.89 9.39 9.03
C TRP A 95 5.13 9.86 10.47
N GLY A 96 4.09 9.90 11.30
CA GLY A 96 4.20 10.28 12.71
C GLY A 96 5.11 9.32 13.50
N LEU A 97 4.95 8.01 13.28
CA LEU A 97 5.81 7.00 13.89
C LEU A 97 7.27 7.17 13.48
N ILE A 98 7.49 7.40 12.17
CA ILE A 98 8.82 7.47 11.56
C ILE A 98 9.57 8.77 11.86
N ALA A 99 8.88 9.92 11.83
CA ALA A 99 9.50 11.23 11.98
C ALA A 99 9.60 11.71 13.43
N PHE A 100 8.69 11.29 14.32
CA PHE A 100 8.65 11.77 15.70
C PHE A 100 8.97 10.69 16.74
N VAL A 101 8.36 9.51 16.63
CA VAL A 101 8.42 8.48 17.68
C VAL A 101 9.75 7.73 17.65
N PHE A 102 10.17 7.22 16.48
CA PHE A 102 11.41 6.44 16.37
C PHE A 102 12.69 7.24 16.65
N PRO A 103 12.88 8.48 16.15
CA PRO A 103 14.07 9.27 16.44
C PRO A 103 14.20 9.67 17.91
N SER A 104 13.07 9.85 18.61
CA SER A 104 13.04 10.20 20.04
C SER A 104 13.38 9.01 20.94
N LEU A 105 12.91 7.80 20.61
CA LEU A 105 13.05 6.61 21.45
C LEU A 105 14.35 5.82 21.22
N TYR A 106 14.83 5.78 19.97
CA TYR A 106 15.95 4.93 19.56
C TYR A 106 17.05 5.75 18.87
N GLN A 107 17.74 6.56 19.65
CA GLN A 107 18.93 7.29 19.20
C GLN A 107 20.09 6.29 19.00
N GLY A 108 20.61 6.19 17.77
CA GLY A 108 21.82 5.42 17.45
C GLY A 108 21.64 3.95 17.06
N PHE A 109 20.41 3.46 16.90
CA PHE A 109 20.17 2.08 16.46
C PHE A 109 20.35 1.93 14.94
N VAL A 110 21.28 1.05 14.57
CA VAL A 110 21.62 0.74 13.18
C VAL A 110 21.76 -0.78 13.06
N ILE A 111 20.94 -1.40 12.21
CA ILE A 111 21.04 -2.81 11.85
C ILE A 111 21.57 -2.92 10.43
N ARG A 112 22.53 -3.83 10.22
CA ARG A 112 22.95 -4.20 8.88
C ARG A 112 22.20 -5.44 8.42
N LEU A 113 21.42 -5.31 7.35
CA LEU A 113 20.80 -6.47 6.69
C LEU A 113 21.82 -7.10 5.73
N PRO A 114 21.83 -8.43 5.54
CA PRO A 114 22.75 -9.11 4.63
C PRO A 114 22.41 -8.90 3.15
N PHE A 115 21.32 -8.19 2.84
CA PHE A 115 20.86 -7.86 1.49
C PHE A 115 20.47 -6.37 1.42
N ASP A 116 20.77 -5.73 0.29
CA ASP A 116 20.38 -4.34 0.03
C ASP A 116 19.07 -4.30 -0.78
N ILE A 117 18.05 -3.73 -0.16
CA ILE A 117 16.69 -3.64 -0.69
C ILE A 117 16.52 -2.41 -1.60
N HIS A 118 17.54 -1.56 -1.80
CA HIS A 118 17.53 -0.40 -2.70
C HIS A 118 16.22 0.43 -2.63
N LEU A 119 15.65 0.61 -1.43
CA LEU A 119 14.40 1.39 -1.23
C LEU A 119 14.54 2.88 -1.63
N ASN A 120 15.76 3.33 -1.91
CA ASN A 120 16.09 4.67 -2.37
C ASN A 120 15.29 5.10 -3.61
N ALA A 121 14.93 4.17 -4.50
CA ALA A 121 14.19 4.48 -5.72
C ALA A 121 12.71 4.84 -5.49
N ILE A 122 12.13 4.43 -4.36
CA ILE A 122 10.69 4.59 -4.06
C ILE A 122 10.45 5.74 -3.08
N LEU A 123 11.42 6.04 -2.21
CA LEU A 123 11.31 7.01 -1.12
C LEU A 123 12.35 8.13 -1.24
N SER A 124 12.58 8.65 -2.44
CA SER A 124 13.60 9.67 -2.75
C SER A 124 13.20 11.11 -2.40
N TRP A 125 12.15 11.32 -1.62
CA TRP A 125 11.78 12.66 -1.15
C TRP A 125 12.79 13.08 -0.07
N THR A 126 13.87 13.74 -0.52
CA THR A 126 14.85 14.68 0.08
C THR A 126 15.06 14.82 1.61
N PHE A 127 14.24 14.24 2.48
CA PHE A 127 14.44 14.09 3.92
C PHE A 127 15.22 12.81 4.31
N TYR A 128 15.31 11.82 3.40
CA TYR A 128 15.72 10.44 3.72
C TYR A 128 17.04 9.95 3.09
N GLU A 129 17.76 10.79 2.34
CA GLU A 129 18.98 10.37 1.62
C GLU A 129 20.13 9.86 2.52
N ASN A 130 20.12 10.21 3.81
CA ASN A 130 21.16 9.79 4.76
C ASN A 130 20.86 8.47 5.50
N ILE A 131 19.66 7.89 5.36
CA ILE A 131 19.26 6.67 6.12
C ILE A 131 19.35 5.41 5.25
N PHE A 132 19.32 5.53 3.92
CA PHE A 132 19.27 4.39 2.99
C PHE A 132 20.49 4.26 2.06
N ARG A 133 21.55 5.04 2.28
CA ARG A 133 22.76 5.03 1.42
C ARG A 133 23.69 3.83 1.61
N THR A 134 23.46 3.00 2.62
CA THR A 134 24.34 1.88 2.97
C THR A 134 23.50 0.75 3.55
N ALA A 135 23.98 -0.49 3.45
CA ALA A 135 23.36 -1.70 4.02
C ALA A 135 23.07 -1.65 5.54
N SER A 136 23.36 -0.52 6.20
CA SER A 136 22.91 -0.09 7.52
C SER A 136 21.53 0.56 7.45
N TYR A 137 20.51 -0.22 7.79
CA TYR A 137 19.16 0.27 8.04
C TYR A 137 19.08 0.79 9.48
N GLY A 138 18.87 2.09 9.65
CA GLY A 138 18.52 2.66 10.96
C GLY A 138 17.17 2.14 11.46
N THR A 139 16.75 2.59 12.65
CA THR A 139 15.45 2.29 13.29
C THR A 139 14.28 2.41 12.31
N THR A 140 14.26 3.48 11.51
CA THR A 140 13.21 3.71 10.50
C THR A 140 13.24 2.68 9.37
N GLY A 141 14.43 2.41 8.82
CA GLY A 141 14.55 1.52 7.67
C GLY A 141 14.11 0.11 8.02
N PHE A 142 14.50 -0.36 9.22
CA PHE A 142 14.06 -1.64 9.75
C PHE A 142 12.54 -1.71 9.94
N PHE A 143 11.92 -0.67 10.52
CA PHE A 143 10.47 -0.60 10.68
C PHE A 143 9.70 -0.68 9.34
N ILE A 144 10.15 0.06 8.32
CA ILE A 144 9.48 0.07 7.00
C ILE A 144 9.55 -1.33 6.37
N VAL A 145 10.73 -1.94 6.38
CA VAL A 145 10.93 -3.28 5.78
C VAL A 145 10.05 -4.31 6.48
N CYS A 146 10.07 -4.36 7.81
CA CYS A 146 9.20 -5.26 8.57
C CYS A 146 7.72 -4.98 8.27
N SER A 147 7.31 -3.71 8.23
CA SER A 147 5.92 -3.34 7.96
C SER A 147 5.45 -3.79 6.58
N ILE A 148 6.30 -3.68 5.55
CA ILE A 148 6.01 -4.16 4.18
C ILE A 148 5.89 -5.68 4.17
N VAL A 149 6.86 -6.40 4.74
CA VAL A 149 6.85 -7.87 4.78
C VAL A 149 5.60 -8.37 5.51
N PHE A 150 5.29 -7.80 6.67
CA PHE A 150 4.07 -8.13 7.40
C PHE A 150 2.81 -7.74 6.64
N GLY A 151 2.81 -6.61 5.95
CA GLY A 151 1.71 -6.21 5.07
C GLY A 151 1.43 -7.28 4.02
N LEU A 152 2.46 -7.73 3.30
CA LEU A 152 2.33 -8.79 2.28
C LEU A 152 1.85 -10.12 2.87
N VAL A 153 2.38 -10.52 4.04
CA VAL A 153 1.95 -11.73 4.74
C VAL A 153 0.49 -11.63 5.18
N LEU A 154 0.09 -10.49 5.78
CA LEU A 154 -1.28 -10.23 6.21
C LEU A 154 -2.25 -10.14 5.05
N GLU A 155 -1.83 -9.60 3.90
CA GLU A 155 -2.67 -9.62 2.70
C GLU A 155 -2.89 -11.03 2.18
N LYS A 156 -1.84 -11.86 2.15
CA LYS A 156 -1.94 -13.24 1.68
C LYS A 156 -2.76 -14.12 2.64
N VAL A 157 -2.45 -14.08 3.93
CA VAL A 157 -3.15 -14.84 4.97
C VAL A 157 -4.55 -14.30 5.19
N GLY A 158 -4.70 -12.98 5.25
CA GLY A 158 -5.98 -12.30 5.45
C GLY A 158 -6.96 -12.51 4.30
N ASN A 159 -6.49 -12.56 3.05
CA ASN A 159 -7.34 -12.92 1.90
C ASN A 159 -7.75 -14.41 1.93
N GLN A 160 -6.95 -15.29 2.55
CA GLN A 160 -7.26 -16.72 2.68
C GLN A 160 -8.29 -16.99 3.78
N PHE A 161 -8.19 -16.32 4.93
CA PHE A 161 -9.12 -16.49 6.06
C PHE A 161 -10.36 -15.61 5.97
N TRP A 162 -10.28 -14.49 5.27
CA TRP A 162 -11.41 -13.59 5.06
C TRP A 162 -11.43 -13.10 3.61
N PRO A 163 -11.87 -13.97 2.68
CA PRO A 163 -12.03 -13.58 1.30
C PRO A 163 -13.05 -12.44 1.22
N ALA A 164 -12.65 -11.36 0.55
CA ALA A 164 -13.59 -10.37 0.02
C ALA A 164 -14.40 -10.99 -1.12
#